data_AF-A0A1I8HSS1-F1
#
_entry.id   AF-A0A1I8HSS1-F1
#
_cell.length_a   1.000
_cell.length_b   1.000
_cell.length_c   1.000
_cell.angle_alpha   90.00
_cell.angle_beta   90.00
_cell.angle_gamma   90.00
#
_symmetry.space_group_name_H-M   'P 1'
#
loop_
_entity.id
_entity.type
_entity.pdbx_description
1 polymer ?
#
loop_
_entity_poly.entity_id
_entity_poly.type
_entity_poly.pdbx_seq_one_letter_code
_entity_poly.pdbx_strand_id
1 'polypeptide(L)'
;FQSQLPSSAGDSPTQPSHLTLSILLISLTVLIVAVYLIACRLSNNCLLRLGNQLIGLRDPSAATSEQSPLRLLLVTAHPDDECMFFAPLLLALSAQSESPSNHRWELYLACLSTGNYYGLGDIRVSELTLAWTKGFGQSVNRLRIVNDSRLPDSNSVDWQAAHIDDCVSGLIDEWQIDCLATFDSGGVSGHANHRALQRWALSRCASHRLRRDRPVPVLLLRTVGLARKYSGVLAILPALLEHSLSHSDPSPATALFVTLPSRLLTPLHCMRRHLSQLVWFRYLYCLFSSYLLINTPSNHGDKATRKAAHEAFVSGHGGCSLVEIWLHLTLPCLLLALTAQLRCCCHGNSRLLRLIGWLEAGLLCCSAVLQLTVLADHVTELVCAAATCLLLLLPFAQRNNFDFVVKPPQPRPLFKEF
;
A
#
# COMPACT_ATOMS: atom_id res chain seq x y z
N PHE A 1 -56.08 0.69 53.43
CA PHE A 1 -55.93 1.30 52.09
C PHE A 1 -54.50 1.76 51.94
N GLN A 2 -53.62 0.94 51.36
CA GLN A 2 -52.46 1.44 50.63
C GLN A 2 -52.08 0.38 49.60
N SER A 3 -52.05 0.84 48.36
CA SER A 3 -52.09 0.14 47.10
C SER A 3 -50.79 -0.60 46.80
N GLN A 4 -50.93 -1.82 46.28
CA GLN A 4 -49.93 -2.47 45.45
C GLN A 4 -49.67 -1.61 44.19
N LEU A 5 -48.42 -1.26 43.96
CA LEU A 5 -47.92 -0.85 42.65
C LEU A 5 -47.06 -2.01 42.11
N PRO A 6 -47.32 -2.53 40.90
CA PRO A 6 -46.45 -3.51 40.28
C PRO A 6 -45.15 -2.82 39.85
N SER A 7 -44.02 -3.36 40.28
CA SER A 7 -42.70 -2.98 39.80
C SER A 7 -42.64 -3.18 38.28
N SER A 8 -42.47 -2.08 37.55
CA SER A 8 -42.17 -2.08 36.12
C SER A 8 -40.98 -2.99 35.85
N ALA A 9 -41.16 -3.92 34.92
CA ALA A 9 -40.08 -4.69 34.31
C ALA A 9 -39.00 -3.72 33.81
N GLY A 10 -37.84 -3.73 34.48
CA GLY A 10 -36.65 -3.11 33.95
C GLY A 10 -36.10 -4.04 32.87
N ASP A 11 -36.28 -3.67 31.61
CA ASP A 11 -35.55 -4.25 30.49
C ASP A 11 -34.05 -4.04 30.72
N SER A 12 -33.38 -5.03 31.31
CA SER A 12 -31.93 -5.14 31.28
C SER A 12 -31.51 -5.35 29.82
N PRO A 13 -30.56 -4.58 29.25
CA PRO A 13 -30.08 -4.82 27.91
C PRO A 13 -29.49 -6.24 27.87
N THR A 14 -30.16 -7.13 27.14
CA THR A 14 -29.73 -8.52 26.96
C THR A 14 -28.36 -8.51 26.31
N GLN A 15 -27.33 -8.95 27.06
CA GLN A 15 -26.00 -9.10 26.48
C GLN A 15 -26.08 -10.12 25.33
N PRO A 16 -25.50 -9.83 24.15
CA PRO A 16 -25.52 -10.76 23.04
C PRO A 16 -24.86 -12.08 23.48
N SER A 17 -25.53 -13.20 23.20
CA SER A 17 -24.97 -14.51 23.50
C SER A 17 -23.62 -14.70 22.77
N HIS A 18 -22.71 -15.48 23.34
CA HIS A 18 -21.42 -15.84 22.72
C HIS A 18 -21.56 -16.34 21.27
N LEU A 19 -22.68 -17.02 21.01
CA LEU A 19 -23.07 -17.51 19.69
C LEU A 19 -23.35 -16.34 18.72
N THR A 20 -24.12 -15.33 19.16
CA THR A 20 -24.43 -14.13 18.36
C THR A 20 -23.16 -13.39 17.92
N LEU A 21 -22.20 -13.25 18.82
CA LEU A 21 -20.95 -12.56 18.53
C LEU A 21 -20.03 -13.36 17.60
N SER A 22 -19.94 -14.66 17.82
CA SER A 22 -19.18 -15.56 16.93
C SER A 22 -19.77 -15.52 15.52
N ILE A 23 -21.10 -15.53 15.39
CA ILE A 23 -21.80 -15.37 14.12
C ILE A 23 -21.47 -14.02 13.49
N LEU A 24 -21.47 -12.92 14.26
CA LEU A 24 -21.15 -11.59 13.74
C LEU A 24 -19.71 -11.50 13.20
N LEU A 25 -18.73 -12.05 13.92
CA LEU A 25 -17.32 -12.09 13.51
C LEU A 25 -17.10 -12.91 12.26
N ILE A 26 -17.71 -14.10 12.21
CA ILE A 26 -17.66 -14.97 11.03
C ILE A 26 -18.29 -14.23 9.86
N SER A 27 -19.46 -13.62 10.05
CA SER A 27 -20.16 -12.86 8.99
C SER A 27 -19.32 -11.69 8.48
N LEU A 28 -18.70 -10.92 9.38
CA LEU A 28 -17.83 -9.81 9.01
C LEU A 28 -16.58 -10.30 8.26
N THR A 29 -15.97 -11.40 8.72
CA THR A 29 -14.81 -12.00 8.06
C THR A 29 -15.16 -12.48 6.66
N VAL A 30 -16.29 -13.19 6.53
CA VAL A 30 -16.82 -13.65 5.24
C VAL A 30 -17.08 -12.46 4.32
N LEU A 31 -17.65 -11.37 4.83
CA LEU A 31 -17.88 -10.15 4.06
C LEU A 31 -16.57 -9.52 3.58
N ILE A 32 -15.58 -9.36 4.46
CA ILE A 32 -14.26 -8.81 4.10
C ILE A 32 -13.60 -9.66 3.02
N VAL A 33 -13.62 -10.99 3.18
CA VAL A 33 -13.09 -11.92 2.18
C VAL A 33 -13.85 -11.82 0.86
N ALA A 34 -15.18 -11.79 0.89
CA ALA A 34 -16.00 -11.65 -0.32
C ALA A 34 -15.70 -10.34 -1.06
N VAL A 35 -15.64 -9.21 -0.35
CA VAL A 35 -15.26 -7.90 -0.91
C VAL A 35 -13.85 -7.95 -1.51
N TYR A 36 -12.89 -8.56 -0.81
CA TYR A 36 -11.53 -8.74 -1.30
C TYR A 36 -11.48 -9.54 -2.61
N LEU A 37 -12.23 -10.64 -2.69
CA LEU A 37 -12.32 -11.48 -3.87
C LEU A 37 -13.02 -10.76 -5.04
N ILE A 38 -14.04 -9.95 -4.77
CA ILE A 38 -14.67 -9.06 -5.76
C ILE A 38 -13.62 -8.08 -6.31
N ALA A 39 -12.81 -7.47 -5.45
CA ALA A 39 -11.74 -6.56 -5.85
C ALA A 39 -10.68 -7.27 -6.71
N CYS A 40 -10.31 -8.50 -6.37
CA CYS A 40 -9.41 -9.31 -7.20
C CYS A 40 -9.99 -9.60 -8.60
N ARG A 41 -11.27 -9.98 -8.68
CA ARG A 41 -11.94 -10.20 -9.98
C ARG A 41 -12.00 -8.93 -10.81
N LEU A 42 -12.33 -7.81 -10.18
CA LEU A 42 -12.36 -6.51 -10.84
C LEU A 42 -10.97 -6.10 -11.34
N SER A 43 -9.94 -6.36 -10.54
CA SER A 43 -8.55 -6.13 -10.90
C SER A 43 -8.16 -6.92 -12.15
N ASN A 44 -8.54 -8.20 -12.23
CA ASN A 44 -8.31 -9.01 -13.42
C ASN A 44 -9.01 -8.42 -14.66
N ASN A 45 -10.25 -7.95 -14.53
CA ASN A 45 -10.98 -7.31 -15.63
C ASN A 45 -10.33 -5.97 -16.05
N CYS A 46 -9.76 -5.21 -15.12
CA CYS A 46 -8.99 -4.01 -15.44
C CYS A 46 -7.72 -4.35 -16.23
N LEU A 47 -7.01 -5.42 -15.86
CA LEU A 47 -5.80 -5.87 -16.54
C LEU A 47 -6.08 -6.36 -17.97
N LEU A 48 -7.17 -7.11 -18.17
CA LEU A 48 -7.59 -7.51 -19.52
C LEU A 48 -7.90 -6.31 -20.41
N ARG A 49 -8.64 -5.33 -19.87
CA ARG A 49 -8.95 -4.08 -20.59
C ARG A 49 -7.69 -3.29 -20.93
N LEU A 50 -6.79 -3.13 -19.96
CA LEU A 50 -5.51 -2.47 -20.18
C LEU A 50 -4.71 -3.19 -21.28
N GLY A 51 -4.58 -4.51 -21.22
CA GLY A 51 -3.84 -5.27 -22.22
C GLY A 51 -4.44 -5.12 -23.63
N ASN A 52 -5.77 -5.21 -23.76
CA ASN A 52 -6.45 -4.97 -25.05
C ASN A 52 -6.19 -3.56 -25.59
N GLN A 53 -6.22 -2.54 -24.72
CA GLN A 53 -5.91 -1.16 -25.10
C GLN A 53 -4.47 -1.02 -25.59
N LEU A 54 -3.50 -1.60 -24.88
CA LEU A 54 -2.08 -1.54 -25.26
C LEU A 54 -1.79 -2.27 -26.57
N ILE A 55 -2.46 -3.39 -26.83
CA ILE A 55 -2.37 -4.10 -28.11
C ILE A 55 -2.92 -3.24 -29.25
N GLY A 56 -4.08 -2.61 -29.06
CA GLY A 56 -4.63 -1.67 -30.04
C GLY A 56 -3.73 -0.48 -30.33
N LEU A 57 -2.94 -0.02 -29.34
CA LEU A 57 -1.91 1.01 -29.53
C LEU A 57 -0.62 0.48 -30.17
N ARG A 58 -0.39 -0.83 -30.18
CA ARG A 58 0.79 -1.48 -30.79
C ARG A 58 0.63 -1.64 -32.29
N ASP A 59 -0.52 -2.15 -32.71
CA ASP A 59 -0.84 -2.36 -34.12
C ASP A 59 -2.36 -2.33 -34.30
N PRO A 60 -2.92 -1.26 -34.92
CA PRO A 60 -4.35 -1.18 -35.22
C PRO A 60 -4.87 -2.27 -36.17
N SER A 61 -3.97 -3.03 -36.81
CA SER A 61 -4.22 -3.95 -37.92
C SER A 61 -3.97 -5.43 -37.57
N ALA A 62 -3.25 -5.72 -36.48
CA ALA A 62 -2.89 -7.09 -36.10
C ALA A 62 -3.93 -7.76 -35.21
N ALA A 63 -4.94 -8.37 -35.84
CA ALA A 63 -5.95 -9.14 -35.12
C ALA A 63 -5.59 -10.63 -34.88
N THR A 64 -4.47 -11.16 -35.39
CA THR A 64 -4.34 -12.64 -35.51
C THR A 64 -2.95 -13.29 -35.43
N SER A 65 -1.86 -12.62 -35.03
CA SER A 65 -0.58 -13.33 -34.74
C SER A 65 -0.44 -13.64 -33.26
N GLU A 66 0.26 -14.71 -32.89
CA GLU A 66 0.63 -15.01 -31.49
C GLU A 66 1.10 -13.72 -30.79
N GLN A 67 0.33 -13.28 -29.80
CA GLN A 67 0.53 -11.96 -29.22
C GLN A 67 1.82 -11.97 -28.41
N SER A 68 2.86 -11.33 -28.96
CA SER A 68 4.10 -11.06 -28.24
C SER A 68 3.79 -10.37 -26.90
N PRO A 69 4.55 -10.63 -25.84
CA PRO A 69 4.21 -10.12 -24.52
C PRO A 69 4.17 -8.59 -24.50
N LEU A 70 3.26 -8.06 -23.67
CA LEU A 70 3.19 -6.66 -23.31
C LEU A 70 4.29 -6.31 -22.32
N ARG A 71 4.95 -5.17 -22.52
CA ARG A 71 6.13 -4.78 -21.75
C ARG A 71 5.83 -3.55 -20.90
N LEU A 72 5.88 -3.72 -19.58
CA LEU A 72 5.71 -2.63 -18.62
C LEU A 72 7.04 -2.27 -17.97
N LEU A 73 7.40 -1.00 -18.02
CA LEU A 73 8.54 -0.45 -17.27
C LEU A 73 8.04 0.33 -16.07
N LEU A 74 8.39 -0.17 -14.88
CA LEU A 74 8.27 0.55 -13.63
C LEU A 74 9.50 1.44 -13.42
N VAL A 75 9.29 2.73 -13.20
CA VAL A 75 10.37 3.69 -12.88
C VAL A 75 10.21 4.16 -11.44
N THR A 76 11.17 3.83 -10.58
CA THR A 76 11.21 4.19 -9.16
C THR A 76 12.40 5.07 -8.82
N ALA A 77 12.36 5.75 -7.67
CA ALA A 77 13.46 6.62 -7.25
C ALA A 77 14.49 5.84 -6.45
N HIS A 78 14.04 4.93 -5.58
CA HIS A 78 14.88 4.28 -4.59
C HIS A 78 14.70 2.76 -4.58
N PRO A 79 15.72 2.02 -4.13
CA PRO A 79 15.53 0.66 -3.66
C PRO A 79 14.45 0.62 -2.57
N ASP A 80 13.59 -0.40 -2.56
CA ASP A 80 12.41 -0.61 -1.70
C ASP A 80 11.07 -0.10 -2.25
N ASP A 81 11.08 0.94 -3.08
CA ASP A 81 9.88 1.50 -3.71
C ASP A 81 9.02 0.43 -4.42
N GLU A 82 9.68 -0.52 -5.08
CA GLU A 82 9.03 -1.53 -5.91
C GLU A 82 8.14 -2.46 -5.10
N CYS A 83 8.56 -2.81 -3.87
CA CYS A 83 7.79 -3.68 -2.98
C CYS A 83 6.98 -2.92 -1.94
N MET A 84 7.37 -1.70 -1.58
CA MET A 84 6.59 -0.86 -0.68
C MET A 84 5.35 -0.29 -1.34
N PHE A 85 5.44 0.11 -2.61
CA PHE A 85 4.40 0.91 -3.27
C PHE A 85 3.77 0.21 -4.46
N PHE A 86 4.55 -0.55 -5.23
CA PHE A 86 4.10 -1.12 -6.51
C PHE A 86 3.89 -2.64 -6.52
N ALA A 87 4.00 -3.30 -5.36
CA ALA A 87 3.83 -4.75 -5.30
C ALA A 87 2.47 -5.23 -5.84
N PRO A 88 1.31 -4.58 -5.55
CA PRO A 88 0.03 -4.98 -6.12
C PRO A 88 0.03 -4.96 -7.66
N LEU A 89 0.57 -3.90 -8.28
CA LEU A 89 0.71 -3.82 -9.74
C LEU A 89 1.58 -4.96 -10.29
N LEU A 90 2.79 -5.13 -9.76
CA LEU A 90 3.75 -6.14 -10.23
C LEU A 90 3.20 -7.56 -10.09
N LEU A 91 2.58 -7.87 -8.94
CA LEU A 91 2.05 -9.19 -8.64
C LEU A 91 0.80 -9.51 -9.47
N ALA A 92 -0.06 -8.52 -9.72
CA ALA A 92 -1.27 -8.71 -10.51
C ALA A 92 -0.95 -8.96 -11.99
N LEU A 93 0.00 -8.23 -12.58
CA LEU A 93 0.48 -8.47 -13.95
C LEU A 93 1.19 -9.82 -14.09
N SER A 94 2.02 -10.17 -13.10
CA SER A 94 2.68 -11.48 -13.06
C SER A 94 1.66 -12.63 -12.98
N ALA A 95 0.61 -12.49 -12.17
CA ALA A 95 -0.46 -13.49 -12.06
C ALA A 95 -1.29 -13.61 -13.35
N GLN A 96 -1.55 -12.49 -14.05
CA GLN A 96 -2.20 -12.49 -15.37
C GLN A 96 -1.43 -13.37 -16.36
N SER A 97 -0.10 -13.27 -16.35
CA SER A 97 0.80 -13.97 -17.26
C SER A 97 0.87 -15.49 -17.06
N GLU A 98 0.35 -16.01 -15.94
CA GLU A 98 0.29 -17.45 -15.65
C GLU A 98 -0.88 -18.15 -16.35
N SER A 99 -1.93 -17.40 -16.71
CA SER A 99 -3.09 -17.97 -17.41
C SER A 99 -2.87 -17.92 -18.93
N PRO A 100 -2.97 -19.04 -19.65
CA PRO A 100 -2.83 -19.05 -21.12
C PRO A 100 -3.87 -18.22 -21.87
N SER A 101 -5.04 -17.99 -21.27
CA SER A 101 -6.14 -17.19 -21.84
C SER A 101 -5.99 -15.69 -21.65
N ASN A 102 -4.96 -15.25 -20.92
CA ASN A 102 -4.71 -13.87 -20.57
C ASN A 102 -3.51 -13.30 -21.34
N HIS A 103 -3.35 -11.98 -21.27
CA HIS A 103 -2.19 -11.31 -21.83
C HIS A 103 -0.92 -11.67 -21.05
N ARG A 104 0.15 -11.99 -21.78
CA ARG A 104 1.48 -12.17 -21.19
C ARG A 104 2.14 -10.83 -20.96
N TRP A 105 2.69 -10.63 -19.77
CA TRP A 105 3.41 -9.42 -19.38
C TRP A 105 4.88 -9.70 -19.10
N GLU A 106 5.73 -8.81 -19.56
CA GLU A 106 7.12 -8.71 -19.16
C GLU A 106 7.32 -7.43 -18.35
N LEU A 107 7.86 -7.58 -17.15
CA LEU A 107 8.07 -6.48 -16.23
C LEU A 107 9.53 -6.07 -16.27
N TYR A 108 9.75 -4.76 -16.34
CA TYR A 108 11.05 -4.10 -16.32
C TYR A 108 11.06 -3.08 -15.19
N LEU A 109 12.22 -2.89 -14.56
CA LEU A 109 12.41 -1.94 -13.46
C LEU A 109 13.62 -1.05 -13.75
N ALA A 110 13.42 0.27 -13.71
CA ALA A 110 14.48 1.26 -13.65
C ALA A 110 14.40 2.00 -12.30
N CYS A 111 15.39 1.79 -11.44
CA CYS A 111 15.55 2.52 -10.19
C CYS A 111 16.59 3.62 -10.37
N LEU A 112 16.20 4.88 -10.20
CA LEU A 112 17.00 6.02 -10.64
C LEU A 112 18.06 6.50 -9.64
N SER A 113 18.16 5.86 -8.48
CA SER A 113 19.26 6.07 -7.55
C SER A 113 19.64 4.77 -6.86
N THR A 114 20.81 4.72 -6.24
CA THR A 114 21.23 3.62 -5.38
C THR A 114 20.64 3.70 -3.96
N GLY A 115 19.83 4.72 -3.66
CA GLY A 115 19.31 4.94 -2.30
C GLY A 115 20.42 5.30 -1.30
N ASN A 116 21.46 6.03 -1.73
CA ASN A 116 22.68 6.23 -0.95
C ASN A 116 22.60 7.35 0.11
N TYR A 117 21.41 7.81 0.51
CA TYR A 117 21.28 8.92 1.48
C TYR A 117 22.06 8.67 2.79
N TYR A 118 22.08 7.42 3.26
CA TYR A 118 22.79 7.01 4.48
C TYR A 118 24.18 6.38 4.20
N GLY A 119 24.71 6.49 2.99
CA GLY A 119 25.99 5.83 2.63
C GLY A 119 25.90 4.31 2.45
N LEU A 120 24.69 3.76 2.26
CA LEU A 120 24.42 2.32 2.14
C LEU A 120 24.05 1.88 0.72
N GLY A 121 24.38 2.68 -0.30
CA GLY A 121 23.94 2.47 -1.68
C GLY A 121 24.36 1.12 -2.26
N ASP A 122 25.60 0.69 -2.03
CA ASP A 122 26.11 -0.59 -2.55
C ASP A 122 25.35 -1.80 -1.98
N ILE A 123 24.99 -1.74 -0.70
CA ILE A 123 24.16 -2.75 -0.04
C ILE A 123 22.76 -2.74 -0.67
N ARG A 124 22.14 -1.56 -0.79
CA ARG A 124 20.77 -1.40 -1.30
C ARG A 124 20.62 -1.81 -2.76
N VAL A 125 21.66 -1.65 -3.58
CA VAL A 125 21.72 -2.19 -4.95
C VAL A 125 21.59 -3.72 -4.95
N SER A 126 22.32 -4.38 -4.05
CA SER A 126 22.27 -5.84 -3.89
C SER A 126 20.91 -6.31 -3.35
N GLU A 127 20.36 -5.59 -2.37
CA GLU A 127 19.04 -5.85 -1.79
C GLU A 127 17.92 -5.74 -2.84
N LEU A 128 17.91 -4.67 -3.64
CA LEU A 128 16.97 -4.49 -4.75
C LEU A 128 17.09 -5.59 -5.79
N THR A 129 18.32 -5.95 -6.16
CA THR A 129 18.56 -7.03 -7.13
C THR A 129 17.99 -8.36 -6.63
N LEU A 130 18.16 -8.67 -5.34
CA LEU A 130 17.57 -9.86 -4.72
C LEU A 130 16.05 -9.77 -4.62
N ALA A 131 15.50 -8.59 -4.28
CA ALA A 131 14.04 -8.39 -4.22
C ALA A 131 13.40 -8.59 -5.60
N TRP A 132 13.99 -8.02 -6.65
CA TRP A 132 13.55 -8.18 -8.03
C TRP A 132 13.63 -9.64 -8.50
N THR A 133 14.79 -10.27 -8.34
CA THR A 133 15.05 -11.60 -8.92
C THR A 133 14.46 -12.74 -8.09
N LYS A 134 14.62 -12.72 -6.77
CA LYS A 134 14.17 -13.80 -5.88
C LYS A 134 12.82 -13.51 -5.24
N GLY A 135 12.44 -12.24 -5.10
CA GLY A 135 11.14 -11.85 -4.54
C GLY A 135 10.05 -11.87 -5.60
N PHE A 136 10.21 -11.09 -6.67
CA PHE A 136 9.24 -11.03 -7.77
C PHE A 136 9.47 -12.06 -8.88
N GLY A 137 10.57 -12.82 -8.82
CA GLY A 137 10.86 -13.86 -9.82
C GLY A 137 11.25 -13.32 -11.20
N GLN A 138 11.68 -12.06 -11.29
CA GLN A 138 11.97 -11.41 -12.56
C GLN A 138 13.44 -11.56 -12.97
N SER A 139 13.72 -11.40 -14.26
CA SER A 139 15.10 -11.49 -14.77
C SER A 139 15.92 -10.26 -14.40
N VAL A 140 17.19 -10.47 -14.01
CA VAL A 140 18.15 -9.38 -13.75
C VAL A 140 18.41 -8.52 -15.00
N ASN A 141 18.27 -9.09 -16.20
CA ASN A 141 18.44 -8.34 -17.46
C ASN A 141 17.31 -7.32 -17.69
N ARG A 142 16.25 -7.37 -16.88
CA ARG A 142 15.12 -6.42 -16.90
C ARG A 142 15.19 -5.43 -15.72
N LEU A 143 16.37 -5.27 -15.12
CA LEU A 143 16.63 -4.35 -14.02
C LEU A 143 17.75 -3.38 -14.43
N ARG A 144 17.48 -2.08 -14.30
CA ARG A 144 18.49 -1.03 -14.34
C ARG A 144 18.48 -0.28 -13.02
N ILE A 145 19.65 -0.13 -12.41
CA ILE A 145 19.86 0.72 -11.25
C ILE A 145 20.84 1.81 -11.66
N VAL A 146 20.43 3.07 -11.52
CA VAL A 146 21.23 4.23 -11.92
C VAL A 146 22.05 4.71 -10.72
N ASN A 147 23.33 4.93 -10.96
CA ASN A 147 24.24 5.57 -10.02
C ASN A 147 24.78 6.85 -10.66
N ASP A 148 23.99 7.92 -10.61
CA ASP A 148 24.35 9.24 -11.15
C ASP A 148 24.29 10.29 -10.04
N SER A 149 25.36 11.06 -9.88
CA SER A 149 25.46 12.16 -8.91
C SER A 149 24.39 13.25 -9.06
N ARG A 150 23.76 13.36 -10.23
CA ARG A 150 22.68 14.31 -10.53
C ARG A 150 21.30 13.78 -10.14
N LEU A 151 21.18 12.50 -9.82
CA LEU A 151 19.98 11.85 -9.28
C LEU A 151 20.24 11.30 -7.86
N PRO A 152 20.68 12.14 -6.91
CA PRO A 152 20.96 11.66 -5.56
C PRO A 152 19.66 11.33 -4.83
N ASP A 153 19.71 10.35 -3.94
CA ASP A 153 18.67 10.15 -2.93
C ASP A 153 18.66 11.35 -1.97
N SER A 154 17.66 12.23 -2.11
CA SER A 154 17.57 13.47 -1.34
C SER A 154 16.15 14.04 -1.39
N ASN A 155 15.71 14.70 -0.33
CA ASN A 155 14.49 15.53 -0.35
C ASN A 155 14.74 17.00 -0.70
N SER A 156 16.01 17.41 -0.82
CA SER A 156 16.40 18.81 -1.04
C SER A 156 16.85 19.08 -2.48
N VAL A 157 17.16 18.04 -3.25
CA VAL A 157 17.61 18.16 -4.63
C VAL A 157 16.43 17.90 -5.56
N ASP A 158 16.16 18.83 -6.47
CA ASP A 158 15.12 18.66 -7.48
C ASP A 158 15.69 17.98 -8.73
N TRP A 159 15.30 16.73 -8.98
CA TRP A 159 15.71 16.03 -10.19
C TRP A 159 15.08 16.69 -11.42
N GLN A 160 15.91 17.00 -12.39
CA GLN A 160 15.49 17.64 -13.64
C GLN A 160 14.87 16.60 -14.58
N ALA A 161 13.69 16.92 -15.11
CA ALA A 161 12.94 16.02 -16.01
C ALA A 161 13.76 15.63 -17.25
N ALA A 162 14.52 16.56 -17.83
CA ALA A 162 15.39 16.27 -18.97
C ALA A 162 16.46 15.22 -18.63
N HIS A 163 17.05 15.31 -17.44
CA HIS A 163 18.08 14.36 -17.03
C HIS A 163 17.50 12.96 -16.74
N ILE A 164 16.29 12.89 -16.15
CA ILE A 164 15.57 11.62 -16.03
C ILE A 164 15.31 11.02 -17.41
N ASP A 165 14.93 11.85 -18.40
CA ASP A 165 14.68 11.38 -19.76
C ASP A 165 15.95 10.84 -20.42
N ASP A 166 17.11 11.48 -20.25
CA ASP A 166 18.40 10.97 -20.74
C ASP A 166 18.71 9.56 -20.19
N CYS A 167 18.37 9.29 -18.93
CA CYS A 167 18.59 7.99 -18.30
C CYS A 167 17.61 6.91 -18.74
N VAL A 168 16.36 7.28 -19.07
CA VAL A 168 15.26 6.33 -19.27
C VAL A 168 14.87 6.14 -20.74
N SER A 169 15.04 7.15 -21.59
CA SER A 169 14.66 7.09 -23.01
C SER A 169 15.31 5.92 -23.74
N GLY A 170 16.62 5.72 -23.56
CA GLY A 170 17.32 4.58 -24.16
C GLY A 170 16.77 3.22 -23.71
N LEU A 171 16.33 3.10 -22.45
CA LEU A 171 15.73 1.86 -21.93
C LEU A 171 14.34 1.60 -22.52
N ILE A 172 13.55 2.65 -22.71
CA ILE A 172 12.21 2.56 -23.31
C ILE A 172 12.33 2.00 -24.74
N ASP A 173 13.29 2.50 -25.50
CA ASP A 173 13.53 2.07 -26.87
C ASP A 173 14.19 0.68 -26.92
N GLU A 174 15.23 0.44 -26.12
CA GLU A 174 15.93 -0.85 -26.04
C GLU A 174 14.99 -1.99 -25.64
N TRP A 175 14.16 -1.77 -24.62
CA TRP A 175 13.24 -2.78 -24.11
C TRP A 175 11.89 -2.80 -24.84
N GLN A 176 11.64 -1.87 -25.78
CA GLN A 176 10.39 -1.72 -26.53
C GLN A 176 9.17 -1.66 -25.61
N ILE A 177 9.19 -0.72 -24.67
CA ILE A 177 8.18 -0.60 -23.62
C ILE A 177 6.82 -0.20 -24.19
N ASP A 178 5.77 -0.92 -23.79
CA ASP A 178 4.38 -0.64 -24.19
C ASP A 178 3.66 0.25 -23.17
N CYS A 179 4.09 0.25 -21.90
CA CYS A 179 3.46 1.01 -20.82
C CYS A 179 4.48 1.38 -19.73
N LEU A 180 4.37 2.60 -19.20
CA LEU A 180 5.18 3.05 -18.07
C LEU A 180 4.35 3.05 -16.78
N ALA A 181 4.99 2.81 -15.65
CA ALA A 181 4.40 3.03 -14.33
C ALA A 181 5.35 3.85 -13.46
N THR A 182 4.84 4.84 -12.74
CA THR A 182 5.61 5.62 -11.77
C THR A 182 4.69 6.33 -10.77
N PHE A 183 5.22 7.23 -9.94
CA PHE A 183 4.45 7.96 -8.92
C PHE A 183 3.60 9.08 -9.51
N ASP A 184 2.56 9.49 -8.79
CA ASP A 184 1.82 10.72 -9.08
C ASP A 184 2.47 11.97 -8.44
N SER A 185 1.78 13.12 -8.53
CA SER A 185 2.28 14.40 -8.03
C SER A 185 2.43 14.46 -6.50
N GLY A 186 1.78 13.55 -5.76
CA GLY A 186 1.91 13.47 -4.31
C GLY A 186 3.12 12.66 -3.87
N GLY A 187 3.70 11.83 -4.75
CA GLY A 187 4.91 11.06 -4.44
C GLY A 187 4.76 10.12 -3.24
N VAL A 188 3.53 9.65 -2.96
CA VAL A 188 3.08 8.88 -1.79
C VAL A 188 3.20 9.62 -0.46
N SER A 189 4.36 10.17 -0.13
CA SER A 189 4.66 10.89 1.11
C SER A 189 5.18 12.31 0.87
N GLY A 190 5.10 12.81 -0.36
CA GLY A 190 5.65 14.11 -0.74
C GLY A 190 7.14 14.10 -1.08
N HIS A 191 7.77 12.92 -1.21
CA HIS A 191 9.20 12.81 -1.48
C HIS A 191 9.58 13.52 -2.79
N ALA A 192 10.62 14.36 -2.77
CA ALA A 192 11.01 15.19 -3.92
C ALA A 192 11.30 14.35 -5.17
N ASN A 193 12.13 13.31 -5.03
CA ASN A 193 12.47 12.39 -6.12
C ASN A 193 11.24 11.72 -6.75
N HIS A 194 10.24 11.30 -5.97
CA HIS A 194 9.01 10.68 -6.50
C HIS A 194 8.21 11.67 -7.34
N ARG A 195 8.06 12.92 -6.86
CA ARG A 195 7.37 13.98 -7.59
C ARG A 195 8.12 14.37 -8.87
N ALA A 196 9.45 14.27 -8.87
CA ALA A 196 10.25 14.51 -10.06
C ALA A 196 9.98 13.47 -11.16
N LEU A 197 9.82 12.20 -10.79
CA LEU A 197 9.42 11.14 -11.72
C LEU A 197 8.06 11.42 -12.38
N GLN A 198 7.11 11.95 -11.61
CA GLN A 198 5.82 12.37 -12.18
C GLN A 198 5.96 13.52 -13.18
N ARG A 199 6.74 14.56 -12.83
CA ARG A 199 6.98 15.70 -13.74
C ARG A 199 7.64 15.25 -15.04
N TRP A 200 8.63 14.37 -14.95
CA TRP A 200 9.26 13.74 -16.11
C TRP A 200 8.23 12.98 -16.96
N ALA A 201 7.46 12.07 -16.35
CA ALA A 201 6.48 11.27 -17.07
C ALA A 201 5.46 12.14 -17.82
N LEU A 202 4.96 13.22 -17.20
CA LEU A 202 4.05 14.15 -17.87
C LEU A 202 4.72 14.91 -19.01
N SER A 203 5.97 15.37 -18.82
CA SER A 203 6.73 16.07 -19.87
C SER A 203 6.95 15.17 -21.10
N ARG A 204 7.16 13.87 -20.87
CA ARG A 204 7.29 12.86 -21.92
C ARG A 204 5.96 12.66 -22.66
N CYS A 205 4.85 12.50 -21.95
CA CYS A 205 3.51 12.42 -22.56
C CYS A 205 3.19 13.64 -23.43
N ALA A 206 3.55 14.85 -22.98
CA ALA A 206 3.35 16.08 -23.74
C ALA A 206 4.22 16.13 -25.01
N SER A 207 5.49 15.72 -24.90
CA SER A 207 6.45 15.76 -26.01
C SER A 207 6.14 14.71 -27.09
N HIS A 208 5.69 13.51 -26.71
CA HIS A 208 5.29 12.46 -27.65
C HIS A 208 4.01 12.81 -28.43
N ARG A 209 3.07 13.54 -27.81
CA ARG A 209 1.91 14.10 -28.54
C ARG A 209 2.31 15.05 -29.66
N LEU A 210 3.49 15.69 -29.57
CA LEU A 210 4.02 16.58 -30.60
C LEU A 210 4.79 15.83 -31.70
N ARG A 211 5.25 14.59 -31.46
CA ARG A 211 6.14 13.86 -32.38
C ARG A 211 5.49 12.77 -33.25
N ARG A 212 4.18 12.51 -33.14
CA ARG A 212 3.46 11.44 -33.91
C ARG A 212 4.03 10.02 -33.76
N ASP A 213 5.05 9.79 -32.93
CA ASP A 213 5.49 8.44 -32.56
C ASP A 213 4.49 7.78 -31.59
N ARG A 214 4.57 6.45 -31.52
CA ARG A 214 3.71 5.58 -30.71
C ARG A 214 3.64 6.09 -29.26
N PRO A 215 2.49 6.62 -28.80
CA PRO A 215 2.37 7.14 -27.44
C PRO A 215 2.47 5.99 -26.43
N VAL A 216 3.42 6.08 -25.50
CA VAL A 216 3.53 5.13 -24.39
C VAL A 216 2.67 5.64 -23.23
N PRO A 217 1.54 4.99 -22.90
CA PRO A 217 0.72 5.39 -21.77
C PRO A 217 1.47 5.24 -20.45
N VAL A 218 1.11 6.07 -19.48
CA VAL A 218 1.73 6.08 -18.16
C VAL A 218 0.68 5.85 -17.07
N LEU A 219 0.96 4.90 -16.18
CA LEU A 219 0.20 4.64 -14.96
C LEU A 219 0.87 5.38 -13.79
N LEU A 220 0.19 6.38 -13.26
CA LEU A 220 0.68 7.15 -12.11
C LEU A 220 0.05 6.63 -10.82
N LEU A 221 0.84 6.09 -9.89
CA LEU A 221 0.36 5.59 -8.60
C LEU A 221 -0.24 6.74 -7.77
N ARG A 222 -1.54 6.64 -7.45
CA ARG A 222 -2.24 7.66 -6.66
C ARG A 222 -1.66 7.74 -5.24
N THR A 223 -1.36 8.97 -4.82
CA THR A 223 -1.12 9.32 -3.43
C THR A 223 -2.45 9.39 -2.68
N VAL A 224 -2.61 8.56 -1.65
CA VAL A 224 -3.81 8.55 -0.79
C VAL A 224 -3.54 9.21 0.56
N GLY A 225 -4.59 9.72 1.20
CA GLY A 225 -4.52 10.26 2.56
C GLY A 225 -4.03 9.23 3.58
N LEU A 226 -3.50 9.70 4.71
CA LEU A 226 -2.89 8.83 5.74
C LEU A 226 -3.86 7.76 6.26
N ALA A 227 -5.13 8.10 6.43
CA ALA A 227 -6.11 7.15 6.93
C ALA A 227 -6.33 5.97 5.97
N ARG A 228 -6.50 6.24 4.67
CA ARG A 228 -6.56 5.18 3.63
C ARG A 228 -5.22 4.46 3.47
N LYS A 229 -4.10 5.17 3.62
CA LYS A 229 -2.76 4.58 3.55
C LYS A 229 -2.58 3.50 4.61
N TYR A 230 -3.03 3.73 5.85
CA TYR A 230 -2.77 2.84 6.99
C TYR A 230 -3.98 2.03 7.47
N SER A 231 -5.04 1.90 6.65
CA SER A 231 -6.22 1.09 6.98
C SER A 231 -6.15 -0.36 6.51
N GLY A 232 -5.02 -0.76 5.91
CA GLY A 232 -4.79 -2.11 5.42
C GLY A 232 -5.88 -2.56 4.43
N VAL A 233 -6.49 -3.72 4.71
CA VAL A 233 -7.51 -4.34 3.84
C VAL A 233 -8.76 -3.47 3.67
N LEU A 234 -9.04 -2.58 4.63
CA LEU A 234 -10.23 -1.73 4.63
C LEU A 234 -10.17 -0.66 3.53
N ALA A 235 -8.98 -0.31 3.05
CA ALA A 235 -8.78 0.60 1.93
C ALA A 235 -9.38 0.10 0.60
N ILE A 236 -9.76 -1.18 0.52
CA ILE A 236 -10.44 -1.75 -0.66
C ILE A 236 -11.83 -1.17 -0.83
N LEU A 237 -12.57 -0.88 0.25
CA LEU A 237 -13.92 -0.34 0.16
C LEU A 237 -13.98 1.02 -0.57
N PRO A 238 -13.22 2.05 -0.15
CA PRO A 238 -13.22 3.32 -0.89
C PRO A 238 -12.68 3.16 -2.31
N ALA A 239 -11.71 2.25 -2.55
CA ALA A 239 -11.21 2.01 -3.90
C ALA A 239 -12.26 1.37 -4.84
N LEU A 240 -13.07 0.44 -4.34
CA LEU A 240 -14.18 -0.15 -5.09
C LEU A 240 -15.28 0.86 -5.35
N LEU A 241 -15.59 1.71 -4.37
CA LEU A 241 -16.55 2.79 -4.53
C LEU A 241 -16.09 3.78 -5.61
N GLU A 242 -14.83 4.23 -5.55
CA GLU A 242 -14.23 5.10 -6.57
C GLU A 242 -14.29 4.47 -7.96
N HIS A 243 -13.96 3.17 -8.08
CA HIS A 243 -14.04 2.46 -9.35
C HIS A 243 -15.48 2.37 -9.87
N SER A 244 -16.44 2.09 -8.99
CA SER A 244 -17.88 2.03 -9.31
C SER A 244 -18.39 3.37 -9.84
N LEU A 245 -18.04 4.47 -9.16
CA LEU A 245 -18.44 5.82 -9.55
C LEU A 245 -17.76 6.28 -10.86
N SER A 246 -16.59 5.72 -11.18
CA SER A 246 -15.82 6.05 -12.39
C SER A 246 -16.21 5.20 -13.62
N HIS A 247 -17.28 4.40 -13.54
CA HIS A 247 -17.71 3.48 -14.62
C HIS A 247 -17.97 4.15 -15.98
N SER A 248 -18.12 5.47 -16.02
CA SER A 248 -18.36 6.23 -17.24
C SER A 248 -17.11 6.50 -18.08
N ASP A 249 -15.89 6.24 -17.57
CA ASP A 249 -14.63 6.49 -18.28
C ASP A 249 -13.73 5.23 -18.31
N PRO A 250 -13.57 4.55 -19.47
CA PRO A 250 -12.70 3.38 -19.63
C PRO A 250 -11.20 3.72 -19.68
N SER A 251 -10.79 4.87 -19.14
CA SER A 251 -9.39 5.28 -19.02
C SER A 251 -8.56 4.32 -18.16
N PRO A 252 -7.29 4.04 -18.50
CA PRO A 252 -6.36 3.28 -17.65
C PRO A 252 -6.24 3.80 -16.21
N ALA A 253 -6.57 5.07 -16.00
CA ALA A 253 -6.57 5.72 -14.70
C ALA A 253 -7.71 5.30 -13.76
N THR A 254 -8.72 4.56 -14.26
CA THR A 254 -9.75 3.94 -13.42
C THR A 254 -9.40 2.50 -13.04
N ALA A 255 -8.24 1.98 -13.44
CA ALA A 255 -7.83 0.62 -13.15
C ALA A 255 -7.63 0.36 -11.64
N LEU A 256 -7.73 -0.91 -11.27
CA LEU A 256 -7.52 -1.41 -9.92
C LEU A 256 -6.51 -2.56 -9.97
N PHE A 257 -5.45 -2.50 -9.16
CA PHE A 257 -4.50 -3.61 -9.02
C PHE A 257 -4.54 -4.12 -7.59
N VAL A 258 -4.90 -5.39 -7.41
CA VAL A 258 -5.03 -6.00 -6.08
C VAL A 258 -4.12 -7.20 -5.96
N THR A 259 -3.37 -7.29 -4.87
CA THR A 259 -2.54 -8.45 -4.55
C THR A 259 -3.44 -9.68 -4.34
N LEU A 260 -3.22 -10.77 -5.06
CA LEU A 260 -4.03 -11.99 -4.85
C LEU A 260 -3.78 -12.58 -3.45
N PRO A 261 -4.77 -13.28 -2.84
CA PRO A 261 -4.60 -13.92 -1.53
C PRO A 261 -3.39 -14.85 -1.46
N SER A 262 -3.13 -15.61 -2.54
CA SER A 262 -1.98 -16.51 -2.68
C SER A 262 -0.62 -15.79 -2.68
N ARG A 263 -0.60 -14.47 -2.89
CA ARG A 263 0.61 -13.65 -3.02
C ARG A 263 0.75 -12.58 -1.95
N LEU A 264 -0.14 -12.54 -0.94
CA LEU A 264 -0.14 -11.54 0.14
C LEU A 264 1.18 -11.44 0.90
N LEU A 265 1.92 -12.54 0.99
CA LEU A 265 3.21 -12.54 1.68
C LEU A 265 4.36 -12.07 0.80
N THR A 266 4.20 -12.00 -0.52
CA THR A 266 5.29 -11.66 -1.45
C THR A 266 5.88 -10.27 -1.18
N PRO A 267 5.09 -9.19 -0.99
CA PRO A 267 5.64 -7.88 -0.66
C PRO A 267 6.47 -7.90 0.63
N LEU A 268 6.02 -8.66 1.65
CA LEU A 268 6.75 -8.82 2.91
C LEU A 268 8.07 -9.56 2.71
N HIS A 269 8.08 -10.62 1.89
CA HIS A 269 9.31 -11.32 1.54
C HIS A 269 10.27 -10.42 0.75
N CYS A 270 9.78 -9.57 -0.15
CA CYS A 270 10.60 -8.59 -0.86
C CYS A 270 11.18 -7.56 0.12
N MET A 271 10.36 -7.00 1.02
CA MET A 271 10.84 -6.07 2.05
C MET A 271 11.89 -6.68 2.97
N ARG A 272 11.80 -7.98 3.29
CA ARG A 272 12.83 -8.71 4.06
C ARG A 272 14.18 -8.82 3.35
N ARG A 273 14.24 -8.54 2.06
CA ARG A 273 15.51 -8.46 1.32
C ARG A 273 16.15 -7.09 1.41
N HIS A 274 15.36 -6.05 1.71
CA HIS A 274 15.81 -4.70 2.04
C HIS A 274 16.11 -4.55 3.53
N LEU A 275 16.98 -5.41 4.07
CA LEU A 275 17.30 -5.45 5.50
C LEU A 275 17.86 -4.11 5.99
N SER A 276 18.69 -3.45 5.18
CA SER A 276 19.25 -2.13 5.46
C SER A 276 18.19 -1.02 5.58
N GLN A 277 16.97 -1.28 5.10
CA GLN A 277 15.86 -0.34 5.14
C GLN A 277 14.78 -0.72 6.16
N LEU A 278 14.81 -1.93 6.72
CA LEU A 278 13.84 -2.43 7.70
C LEU A 278 14.09 -1.88 9.12
N VAL A 279 13.89 -0.58 9.29
CA VAL A 279 13.78 0.07 10.60
C VAL A 279 12.38 -0.11 11.20
N TRP A 280 12.23 0.12 12.51
CA TRP A 280 11.02 -0.23 13.28
C TRP A 280 9.70 0.23 12.63
N PHE A 281 9.63 1.44 12.07
CA PHE A 281 8.40 1.96 11.46
C PHE A 281 8.08 1.32 10.10
N ARG A 282 9.05 0.72 9.41
CA ARG A 282 8.78 -0.06 8.19
C ARG A 282 8.00 -1.33 8.49
N TYR A 283 8.17 -1.93 9.67
CA TYR A 283 7.32 -3.06 10.09
C TYR A 283 5.86 -2.62 10.27
N LEU A 284 5.62 -1.45 10.85
CA LEU A 284 4.27 -0.88 10.95
C LEU A 284 3.71 -0.58 9.57
N TYR A 285 4.51 -0.03 8.66
CA TYR A 285 4.11 0.15 7.26
C TYR A 285 3.71 -1.18 6.61
N CYS A 286 4.51 -2.23 6.74
CA CYS A 286 4.21 -3.54 6.18
C CYS A 286 2.92 -4.17 6.73
N LEU A 287 2.58 -3.89 7.99
CA LEU A 287 1.37 -4.41 8.64
C LEU A 287 0.10 -3.65 8.22
N PHE A 288 0.19 -2.32 8.12
CA PHE A 288 -0.99 -1.46 8.00
C PHE A 288 -1.14 -0.80 6.63
N SER A 289 -0.10 -0.78 5.79
CA SER A 289 -0.15 -0.08 4.52
C SER A 289 -1.07 -0.76 3.52
N SER A 290 -2.00 0.00 2.96
CA SER A 290 -2.84 -0.42 1.85
C SER A 290 -2.06 -0.57 0.54
N TYR A 291 -0.91 0.10 0.39
CA TYR A 291 -0.08 -0.01 -0.82
C TYR A 291 0.54 -1.41 -1.02
N LEU A 292 0.57 -2.28 -0.01
CA LEU A 292 0.95 -3.69 -0.17
C LEU A 292 -0.20 -4.55 -0.74
N LEU A 293 -1.43 -4.05 -0.67
CA LEU A 293 -2.65 -4.78 -1.02
C LEU A 293 -3.28 -4.25 -2.31
N ILE A 294 -3.24 -2.94 -2.53
CA ILE A 294 -3.99 -2.28 -3.60
C ILE A 294 -3.22 -1.09 -4.19
N ASN A 295 -3.24 -0.99 -5.52
CA ASN A 295 -2.84 0.21 -6.25
C ASN A 295 -4.01 0.72 -7.09
N THR A 296 -4.27 2.02 -7.00
CA THR A 296 -5.20 2.74 -7.88
C THR A 296 -4.40 3.79 -8.65
N PRO A 297 -4.33 3.72 -9.99
CA PRO A 297 -3.71 4.79 -10.76
C PRO A 297 -4.50 6.09 -10.66
N SER A 298 -3.82 7.19 -10.96
CA SER A 298 -4.39 8.53 -10.99
C SER A 298 -4.57 9.00 -12.44
N ASN A 299 -5.55 9.87 -12.67
CA ASN A 299 -5.74 10.53 -13.96
C ASN A 299 -4.61 11.52 -14.23
N HIS A 300 -4.11 11.54 -15.47
CA HIS A 300 -3.21 12.58 -15.94
C HIS A 300 -3.88 13.96 -15.88
N GLY A 301 -3.66 14.68 -14.77
CA GLY A 301 -3.88 16.11 -14.71
C GLY A 301 -5.22 16.58 -14.14
N ASP A 302 -5.84 15.85 -13.23
CA ASP A 302 -7.01 16.40 -12.54
C ASP A 302 -6.61 17.68 -11.77
N LYS A 303 -7.23 18.81 -12.14
CA LYS A 303 -7.10 20.07 -11.42
C LYS A 303 -7.54 19.88 -9.96
N ALA A 304 -8.42 18.91 -9.69
CA ALA A 304 -8.78 18.51 -8.33
C ALA A 304 -7.64 17.80 -7.59
N THR A 305 -6.78 17.00 -8.23
CA THR A 305 -5.59 16.41 -7.58
C THR A 305 -4.50 17.46 -7.33
N ARG A 306 -4.35 18.44 -8.23
CA ARG A 306 -3.48 19.61 -7.99
C ARG A 306 -4.01 20.47 -6.83
N LYS A 307 -5.31 20.71 -6.78
CA LYS A 307 -5.95 21.47 -5.71
C LYS A 307 -5.94 20.72 -4.38
N ALA A 308 -6.26 19.42 -4.36
CA ALA A 308 -6.23 18.58 -3.16
C ALA A 308 -4.80 18.32 -2.66
N ALA A 309 -3.81 18.14 -3.55
CA ALA A 309 -2.41 17.99 -3.13
C ALA A 309 -1.78 19.32 -2.70
N HIS A 310 -2.15 20.44 -3.33
CA HIS A 310 -1.72 21.78 -2.91
C HIS A 310 -2.41 22.20 -1.61
N GLU A 311 -3.71 21.95 -1.45
CA GLU A 311 -4.44 22.17 -0.20
C GLU A 311 -3.91 21.25 0.91
N ALA A 312 -3.68 19.96 0.66
CA ALA A 312 -3.07 19.05 1.66
C ALA A 312 -1.60 19.40 2.01
N PHE A 313 -0.86 20.03 1.10
CA PHE A 313 0.52 20.48 1.33
C PHE A 313 0.59 21.86 2.02
N VAL A 314 -0.36 22.75 1.74
CA VAL A 314 -0.43 24.12 2.30
C VAL A 314 -1.17 24.14 3.64
N SER A 315 -2.12 23.24 3.88
CA SER A 315 -2.90 23.22 5.12
C SER A 315 -2.26 22.39 6.24
N GLY A 316 -1.29 21.52 5.96
CA GLY A 316 -0.85 20.48 6.94
C GLY A 316 -1.94 19.46 7.29
N HIS A 317 -3.18 19.69 6.84
CA HIS A 317 -4.36 18.88 7.08
C HIS A 317 -4.65 18.09 5.80
N GLY A 318 -4.21 16.84 5.76
CA GLY A 318 -4.73 15.87 4.81
C GLY A 318 -6.21 15.65 5.06
N GLY A 319 -7.07 16.46 4.43
CA GLY A 319 -8.52 16.37 4.56
C GLY A 319 -9.02 15.00 4.10
N CYS A 320 -9.28 14.11 5.04
CA CYS A 320 -10.08 12.91 4.80
C CYS A 320 -11.48 13.35 4.39
N SER A 321 -12.07 12.71 3.37
CA SER A 321 -13.48 12.95 3.07
C SER A 321 -14.34 12.60 4.29
N LEU A 322 -15.49 13.25 4.50
CA LEU A 322 -16.39 12.90 5.62
C LEU A 322 -16.73 11.40 5.66
N VAL A 323 -16.74 10.74 4.50
CA VAL A 323 -16.93 9.29 4.36
C VAL A 323 -15.71 8.51 4.86
N GLU A 324 -14.50 8.97 4.56
CA GLU A 324 -13.26 8.40 5.11
C GLU A 324 -13.18 8.62 6.62
N ILE A 325 -13.45 9.83 7.12
CA ILE A 325 -13.49 10.13 8.57
C ILE A 325 -14.51 9.21 9.25
N TRP A 326 -15.70 9.04 8.66
CA TRP A 326 -16.72 8.16 9.20
C TRP A 326 -16.28 6.70 9.21
N LEU A 327 -15.77 6.14 8.10
CA LEU A 327 -15.25 4.77 8.03
C LEU A 327 -14.07 4.54 8.99
N HIS A 328 -13.19 5.53 9.18
CA HIS A 328 -12.00 5.43 10.00
C HIS A 328 -12.25 5.63 11.49
N LEU A 329 -13.30 6.37 11.88
CA LEU A 329 -13.70 6.53 13.28
C LEU A 329 -14.70 5.45 13.73
N THR A 330 -15.62 5.04 12.87
CA THR A 330 -16.66 4.08 13.24
C THR A 330 -16.14 2.65 13.28
N LEU A 331 -15.22 2.27 12.39
CA LEU A 331 -14.80 0.88 12.26
C LEU A 331 -13.88 0.40 13.38
N PRO A 332 -12.88 1.16 13.89
CA PRO A 332 -12.15 0.78 15.09
C PRO A 332 -13.06 0.73 16.32
N CYS A 333 -14.03 1.64 16.44
CA CYS A 333 -15.05 1.60 17.50
C CYS A 333 -15.96 0.38 17.38
N LEU A 334 -16.34 -0.02 16.16
CA LEU A 334 -17.14 -1.22 15.90
C LEU A 334 -16.35 -2.50 16.23
N LEU A 335 -15.08 -2.54 15.83
CA LEU A 335 -14.15 -3.63 16.12
C LEU A 335 -13.84 -3.72 17.61
N LEU A 336 -13.70 -2.58 18.30
CA LEU A 336 -13.52 -2.51 19.76
C LEU A 336 -14.75 -2.92 20.54
N ALA A 337 -15.94 -2.51 20.09
CA ALA A 337 -17.20 -2.98 20.66
C ALA A 337 -17.34 -4.50 20.48
N LEU A 338 -16.94 -5.03 19.32
CA LEU A 338 -16.92 -6.46 19.04
C LEU A 338 -15.93 -7.22 19.93
N THR A 339 -14.73 -6.69 20.15
CA THR A 339 -13.74 -7.34 21.01
C THR A 339 -14.10 -7.23 22.50
N ALA A 340 -14.71 -6.12 22.94
CA ALA A 340 -15.21 -5.99 24.30
C ALA A 340 -16.34 -6.99 24.58
N GLN A 341 -17.22 -7.22 23.60
CA GLN A 341 -18.21 -8.29 23.64
C GLN A 341 -17.53 -9.68 23.67
N LEU A 342 -16.41 -9.87 22.96
CA LEU A 342 -15.66 -11.15 22.92
C LEU A 342 -15.04 -11.47 24.27
N ARG A 343 -14.53 -10.45 24.97
CA ARG A 343 -13.97 -10.56 26.32
C ARG A 343 -15.02 -10.98 27.34
N CYS A 344 -16.22 -10.40 27.30
CA CYS A 344 -17.36 -10.85 28.09
C CYS A 344 -17.72 -12.32 27.78
N CYS A 345 -17.56 -12.70 26.51
CA CYS A 345 -17.85 -14.03 26.00
C CYS A 345 -16.69 -15.05 26.09
N CYS A 346 -15.60 -14.80 26.80
CA CYS A 346 -14.48 -15.75 26.87
C CYS A 346 -14.04 -16.09 28.30
N HIS A 347 -14.90 -15.82 29.29
CA HIS A 347 -14.66 -16.18 30.69
C HIS A 347 -14.34 -17.68 30.81
N GLY A 348 -13.08 -17.99 31.15
CA GLY A 348 -12.59 -19.36 31.35
C GLY A 348 -11.47 -19.82 30.40
N ASN A 349 -11.24 -19.16 29.25
CA ASN A 349 -10.14 -19.52 28.35
C ASN A 349 -9.02 -18.45 28.35
N SER A 350 -8.04 -18.64 29.24
CA SER A 350 -6.97 -17.67 29.47
C SER A 350 -6.10 -17.36 28.24
N ARG A 351 -5.95 -18.31 27.30
CA ARG A 351 -5.19 -18.07 26.05
C ARG A 351 -5.98 -17.20 25.07
N LEU A 352 -7.28 -17.45 24.94
CA LEU A 352 -8.16 -16.70 24.05
C LEU A 352 -8.40 -15.28 24.58
N LEU A 353 -8.61 -15.13 25.89
CA LEU A 353 -8.71 -13.81 26.55
C LEU A 353 -7.44 -12.97 26.38
N ARG A 354 -6.25 -13.60 26.41
CA ARG A 354 -4.99 -12.90 26.10
C ARG A 354 -4.96 -12.44 24.64
N LEU A 355 -5.31 -13.31 23.68
CA LEU A 355 -5.35 -12.96 22.26
C LEU A 355 -6.34 -11.83 21.95
N ILE A 356 -7.54 -11.88 22.54
CA ILE A 356 -8.56 -10.82 22.44
C ILE A 356 -8.03 -9.52 23.05
N GLY A 357 -7.37 -9.59 24.21
CA GLY A 357 -6.72 -8.43 24.81
C GLY A 357 -5.63 -7.80 23.94
N TRP A 358 -4.85 -8.61 23.22
CA TRP A 358 -3.87 -8.12 22.24
C TRP A 358 -4.53 -7.46 21.02
N LEU A 359 -5.64 -8.02 20.53
CA LEU A 359 -6.42 -7.43 19.45
C LEU A 359 -7.07 -6.11 19.88
N GLU A 360 -7.65 -6.04 21.09
CA GLU A 360 -8.20 -4.81 21.68
C GLU A 360 -7.15 -3.73 21.85
N ALA A 361 -6.00 -4.09 22.42
CA ALA A 361 -4.85 -3.22 22.57
C ALA A 361 -4.38 -2.67 21.20
N GLY A 362 -4.26 -3.54 20.20
CA GLY A 362 -3.90 -3.17 18.84
C GLY A 362 -4.93 -2.25 18.19
N LEU A 363 -6.22 -2.54 18.33
CA LEU A 363 -7.32 -1.74 17.79
C LEU A 363 -7.47 -0.40 18.50
N LEU A 364 -7.27 -0.32 19.82
CA LEU A 364 -7.22 0.93 20.59
C LEU A 364 -6.03 1.77 20.18
N CYS A 365 -4.85 1.17 20.03
CA CYS A 365 -3.68 1.89 19.54
C CYS A 365 -3.89 2.38 18.11
N CYS A 366 -4.46 1.56 17.22
CA CYS A 366 -4.79 1.99 15.87
C CYS A 366 -5.83 3.12 15.88
N SER A 367 -6.92 2.98 16.66
CA SER A 367 -7.96 4.01 16.80
C SER A 367 -7.40 5.31 17.36
N ALA A 368 -6.58 5.25 18.42
CA ALA A 368 -5.95 6.41 19.03
C ALA A 368 -4.96 7.08 18.06
N VAL A 369 -4.13 6.30 17.36
CA VAL A 369 -3.22 6.82 16.33
C VAL A 369 -4.02 7.42 15.16
N LEU A 370 -5.14 6.83 14.74
CA LEU A 370 -6.02 7.37 13.70
C LEU A 370 -6.73 8.65 14.14
N GLN A 371 -7.26 8.70 15.36
CA GLN A 371 -7.88 9.90 15.93
C GLN A 371 -6.87 11.03 16.12
N LEU A 372 -5.66 10.70 16.58
CA LEU A 372 -4.59 11.67 16.77
C LEU A 372 -3.99 12.10 15.41
N THR A 373 -3.90 11.24 14.40
CA THR A 373 -3.48 11.67 13.04
C THR A 373 -4.51 12.52 12.30
N VAL A 374 -5.80 12.44 12.68
CA VAL A 374 -6.86 13.32 12.17
C VAL A 374 -6.87 14.67 12.91
N LEU A 375 -6.32 14.74 14.14
CA LEU A 375 -6.34 15.93 14.99
C LEU A 375 -4.97 16.64 15.13
N ALA A 376 -3.86 15.98 14.79
CA ALA A 376 -2.51 16.48 15.04
C ALA A 376 -1.90 17.14 13.81
N ASP A 377 -1.49 18.40 13.98
CA ASP A 377 -0.85 19.19 12.93
C ASP A 377 0.66 18.95 12.81
N HIS A 378 1.29 18.29 13.79
CA HIS A 378 2.75 18.18 13.88
C HIS A 378 3.27 16.79 14.30
N VAL A 379 4.46 16.42 13.77
CA VAL A 379 5.15 15.13 13.99
C VAL A 379 5.43 14.84 15.47
N THR A 380 5.63 15.87 16.29
CA THR A 380 5.85 15.78 17.73
C THR A 380 4.63 15.19 18.46
N GLU A 381 3.42 15.52 18.02
CA GLU A 381 2.19 15.00 18.60
C GLU A 381 1.96 13.53 18.23
N LEU A 382 2.43 13.10 17.04
CA LEU A 382 2.43 11.69 16.63
C LEU A 382 3.40 10.84 17.46
N VAL A 383 4.57 11.39 17.82
CA VAL A 383 5.54 10.73 18.71
C VAL A 383 5.00 10.66 20.13
N CYS A 384 4.38 11.72 20.64
CA CYS A 384 3.69 11.72 21.94
C CYS A 384 2.49 10.75 21.94
N ALA A 385 1.75 10.65 20.85
CA ALA A 385 0.65 9.69 20.66
C ALA A 385 1.14 8.24 20.69
N ALA A 386 2.22 7.93 19.96
CA ALA A 386 2.84 6.61 19.96
C ALA A 386 3.40 6.25 21.35
N ALA A 387 4.04 7.20 22.03
CA ALA A 387 4.53 7.03 23.40
C ALA A 387 3.39 6.83 24.40
N THR A 388 2.27 7.56 24.25
CA THR A 388 1.08 7.42 25.09
C THR A 388 0.39 6.07 24.86
N CYS A 389 0.31 5.60 23.61
CA CYS A 389 -0.17 4.25 23.30
C CYS A 389 0.72 3.18 23.95
N LEU A 390 2.06 3.32 23.88
CA LEU A 390 3.01 2.44 24.56
C LEU A 390 2.87 2.47 26.08
N LEU A 391 2.64 3.64 26.67
CA LEU A 391 2.42 3.82 28.11
C LEU A 391 1.07 3.28 28.57
N LEU A 392 0.02 3.31 27.74
CA LEU A 392 -1.28 2.69 28.01
C LEU A 392 -1.22 1.15 27.94
N LEU A 393 -0.25 0.59 27.21
CA LEU A 393 0.03 -0.85 27.17
C LEU A 393 0.85 -1.34 28.39
N LEU A 394 1.54 -0.44 29.09
CA LEU A 394 2.41 -0.79 30.23
C LEU A 394 1.67 -1.42 31.42
N PRO A 395 0.51 -0.89 31.88
CA PRO A 395 -0.29 -1.51 32.93
C PRO A 395 -0.87 -2.88 32.53
N PHE A 396 -1.11 -3.09 31.22
CA PHE A 396 -1.60 -4.35 30.67
C PHE A 396 -0.50 -5.42 30.59
N ALA A 397 0.74 -5.02 30.26
CA ALA A 397 1.91 -5.89 30.30
C ALA A 397 2.28 -6.30 31.74
N GLN A 398 2.22 -5.37 32.69
CA GLN A 398 2.49 -5.63 34.12
C GLN A 398 1.45 -6.59 34.74
N ARG A 399 0.15 -6.45 34.40
CA ARG A 399 -0.91 -7.39 34.86
C ARG A 399 -0.79 -8.82 34.32
N ASN A 400 -0.02 -9.04 33.25
CA ASN A 400 0.17 -10.34 32.62
C ASN A 400 1.57 -10.94 32.84
N ASN A 401 2.35 -10.43 33.81
CA ASN A 401 3.69 -10.92 34.18
C ASN A 401 4.69 -10.95 33.02
N PHE A 402 4.71 -9.92 32.18
CA PHE A 402 5.82 -9.71 31.24
C PHE A 402 6.96 -8.93 31.93
N ASP A 403 8.04 -9.63 32.29
CA ASP A 403 9.30 -9.00 32.65
C ASP A 403 9.96 -8.40 31.40
N PHE A 404 9.92 -7.08 31.26
CA PHE A 404 10.75 -6.34 30.30
C PHE A 404 12.19 -6.13 30.79
N VAL A 405 12.70 -7.04 31.63
CA VAL A 405 14.14 -7.07 31.93
C VAL A 405 14.83 -7.75 30.75
N VAL A 406 15.28 -6.94 29.80
CA VAL A 406 16.31 -7.36 28.85
C VAL A 406 17.55 -7.66 29.68
N LYS A 407 17.74 -8.92 30.07
CA LYS A 407 19.06 -9.36 30.54
C LYS A 407 20.02 -9.11 29.37
N PRO A 408 21.17 -8.43 29.59
CA PRO A 408 22.15 -8.24 28.55
C PRO A 408 22.50 -9.63 27.95
N PRO A 409 22.60 -9.74 26.63
CA PRO A 409 22.93 -11.01 26.00
C PRO A 409 24.25 -11.51 26.58
N GLN A 410 24.21 -12.70 27.18
CA GLN A 410 25.41 -13.45 27.52
C GLN A 410 26.22 -13.62 26.21
N PRO A 411 27.53 -13.31 26.20
CA PRO A 411 28.35 -13.46 25.00
C PRO A 411 28.32 -14.92 24.57
N ARG A 412 27.66 -15.20 23.44
CA ARG A 412 27.84 -16.47 22.74
C ARG A 412 29.17 -16.39 22.00
N PRO A 413 30.08 -17.36 22.15
CA PRO A 413 31.28 -17.40 21.33
C PRO A 413 30.86 -17.55 19.86
N LEU A 414 31.02 -16.47 19.11
CA LEU A 414 31.13 -16.51 17.65
C LEU A 414 32.42 -17.25 17.32
N PHE A 415 32.39 -18.04 16.23
CA PHE A 415 33.44 -18.88 15.65
C PHE A 415 33.48 -20.35 16.07
N LYS A 416 32.76 -21.15 15.26
CA LYS A 416 32.98 -22.53 14.80
C LYS A 416 31.69 -22.85 14.05
N GLU A 417 31.57 -22.79 12.73
CA GLU A 417 32.42 -23.33 11.68
C GLU A 417 32.22 -22.49 10.39
N PHE A 418 33.32 -22.22 9.70
CA PHE A 418 33.36 -21.94 8.28
C PHE A 418 33.86 -23.21 7.59
#